data_AF-A0A6L9YI49-F1
#
_entry.id   AF-A0A6L9YI49-F1
#
_cell.length_a   1.000
_cell.length_b   1.000
_cell.length_c   1.000
_cell.angle_alpha   90.00
_cell.angle_beta   90.00
_cell.angle_gamma   90.00
#
_symmetry.space_group_name_H-M   'P 1'
#
loop_
_entity.id
_entity.type
_entity.pdbx_description
1 polymer ?
#
loop_
_entity_poly.entity_id
_entity_poly.type
_entity_poly.pdbx_seq_one_letter_code
_entity_poly.pdbx_strand_id
1 'polypeptide(L)'
;MILVRINPLIFNSLKFMYSLFQFILSQRSIRYSLLCVLTVWTSWLIIIEPSRAIYNLIEHWEFAFTMVFGSMVAGATSMGGGAVAFPALTKWLHVSPPDAKLFSLAIQSIGMSAASFTIFAMKTPVEWKLIRWVSLGGIPGIFMGTAFLAPLLPAEVIKISFTMMVSSFALILIHLNLTKTERKLTIEHWGKREKILSLVVGLMGGMISGLVGSGMDVFAYSVMVLLFGLCEKVSTPTSVILMAINAVTGFLIHNFILGDFVTPVSNYWLAAVPVVVVGAPTGAILCSLMKRQMVVWILISLIVIELLTSLLLIPLTTSVVSAGFLALILFTSFYYLMYRTKLRRA
;
A
#
# COMPACT_ATOMS: atom_id res chain seq x y z
N MET A 1 3.75 -49.54 21.58
CA MET A 1 4.06 -49.37 20.15
C MET A 1 2.80 -48.86 19.44
N ILE A 2 2.53 -47.56 19.51
CA ILE A 2 1.37 -46.95 18.84
C ILE A 2 1.90 -46.26 17.59
N LEU A 3 1.91 -46.99 16.47
CA LEU A 3 2.21 -46.45 15.15
C LEU A 3 0.93 -45.77 14.63
N VAL A 4 0.83 -44.47 14.88
CA VAL A 4 -0.18 -43.61 14.27
C VAL A 4 0.02 -43.68 12.75
N ARG A 5 -0.87 -44.36 12.03
CA ARG A 5 -0.97 -44.30 10.56
C ARG A 5 -1.32 -42.86 10.17
N ILE A 6 -0.31 -42.06 9.87
CA ILE A 6 -0.50 -40.73 9.27
C ILE A 6 -1.14 -40.93 7.90
N ASN A 7 -2.26 -40.26 7.67
CA ASN A 7 -3.03 -40.36 6.42
C ASN A 7 -2.13 -40.00 5.21
N PRO A 8 -2.04 -40.84 4.17
CA PRO A 8 -1.16 -40.61 3.01
C PRO A 8 -1.42 -39.27 2.29
N LEU A 9 -2.63 -38.71 2.41
CA LEU A 9 -2.95 -37.36 1.92
C LEU A 9 -2.20 -36.25 2.66
N ILE A 10 -2.04 -36.38 3.98
CA ILE A 10 -1.32 -35.41 4.84
C ILE A 10 0.20 -35.52 4.60
N PHE A 11 0.70 -36.73 4.39
CA PHE A 11 2.11 -36.93 4.08
C PHE A 11 2.49 -36.37 2.70
N ASN A 12 1.64 -36.58 1.69
CA ASN A 12 1.85 -36.01 0.36
C ASN A 12 1.69 -34.48 0.33
N SER A 13 0.78 -33.90 1.11
CA SER A 13 0.67 -32.45 1.23
C SER A 13 1.88 -31.82 1.94
N LEU A 14 2.40 -32.45 3.01
CA LEU A 14 3.64 -32.03 3.67
C LEU A 14 4.85 -32.12 2.75
N LYS A 15 4.96 -33.18 1.95
CA LYS A 15 6.06 -33.36 0.99
C LYS A 15 5.97 -32.37 -0.18
N PHE A 16 4.76 -32.05 -0.62
CA PHE A 16 4.50 -30.99 -1.60
C PHE A 16 4.83 -29.61 -1.03
N MET A 17 4.38 -29.29 0.19
CA MET A 17 4.72 -28.05 0.88
C MET A 17 6.23 -27.93 1.10
N TYR A 18 6.91 -29.01 1.48
CA TYR A 18 8.37 -29.03 1.63
C TYR A 18 9.09 -28.82 0.29
N SER A 19 8.65 -29.48 -0.78
CA SER A 19 9.18 -29.30 -2.14
C SER A 19 8.96 -27.88 -2.65
N LEU A 20 7.76 -27.33 -2.45
CA LEU A 20 7.41 -25.96 -2.78
C LEU A 20 8.24 -24.96 -1.98
N PHE A 21 8.42 -25.19 -0.68
CA PHE A 21 9.24 -24.37 0.21
C PHE A 21 10.73 -24.38 -0.18
N GLN A 22 11.27 -25.54 -0.55
CA GLN A 22 12.63 -25.68 -1.08
C GLN A 22 12.80 -25.01 -2.45
N PHE A 23 11.81 -25.12 -3.34
CA PHE A 23 11.78 -24.43 -4.63
C PHE A 23 11.71 -22.91 -4.47
N ILE A 24 10.93 -22.44 -3.50
CA ILE A 24 10.81 -21.04 -3.10
C ILE A 24 12.16 -20.54 -2.56
N LEU A 25 12.77 -21.21 -1.58
CA LEU A 25 14.10 -20.85 -1.03
C LEU A 25 15.27 -20.95 -2.04
N SER A 26 15.12 -21.78 -3.07
CA SER A 26 16.06 -21.90 -4.18
C SER A 26 16.12 -20.62 -5.04
N GLN A 27 15.03 -19.85 -5.08
CA GLN A 27 14.99 -18.58 -5.81
C GLN A 27 15.92 -17.55 -5.16
N ARG A 28 16.90 -17.05 -5.93
CA ARG A 28 17.86 -16.03 -5.46
C ARG A 28 17.17 -14.79 -4.87
N SER A 29 15.99 -14.43 -5.37
CA SER A 29 15.18 -13.30 -4.88
C SER A 29 14.75 -13.46 -3.42
N ILE A 30 14.44 -14.67 -2.98
CA ILE A 30 13.97 -14.93 -1.62
C ILE A 30 15.13 -14.87 -0.62
N ARG A 31 16.33 -15.26 -1.05
CA ARG A 31 17.55 -15.06 -0.24
C ARG A 31 17.82 -13.58 0.04
N TYR A 32 17.65 -12.72 -0.96
CA TYR A 32 17.78 -11.27 -0.77
C TYR A 32 16.68 -10.74 0.17
N SER A 33 15.43 -11.18 0.01
CA SER A 33 14.35 -10.80 0.93
C SER A 33 14.65 -11.24 2.37
N LEU A 34 15.18 -12.45 2.57
CA LEU A 34 15.58 -12.95 3.89
C LEU A 34 16.74 -12.16 4.48
N LEU A 35 17.72 -11.76 3.66
CA LEU A 35 18.80 -10.89 4.11
C LEU A 35 18.26 -9.55 4.60
N CYS A 36 17.32 -8.94 3.88
CA CYS A 36 16.65 -7.71 4.30
C CYS A 36 15.93 -7.89 5.64
N VAL A 37 15.18 -8.99 5.82
CA VAL A 37 14.51 -9.34 7.09
C VAL A 37 15.53 -9.44 8.22
N LEU A 38 16.61 -10.20 8.02
CA LEU A 38 17.66 -10.37 9.04
C LEU A 38 18.30 -9.04 9.40
N THR A 39 18.62 -8.19 8.44
CA THR A 39 19.20 -6.86 8.69
C THR A 39 18.24 -5.96 9.49
N VAL A 40 16.94 -5.99 9.19
CA VAL A 40 15.95 -5.20 9.94
C VAL A 40 15.77 -5.74 11.35
N TRP A 41 15.68 -7.06 11.54
CA TRP A 41 15.57 -7.67 12.86
C TRP A 41 16.80 -7.42 13.73
N THR A 42 18.01 -7.55 13.19
CA THR A 42 19.23 -7.25 13.94
C THR A 42 19.29 -5.77 14.31
N SER A 43 18.97 -4.87 13.38
CA SER A 43 18.93 -3.43 13.65
C SER A 43 17.90 -3.09 14.73
N TRP A 44 16.69 -3.68 14.65
CA TRP A 44 15.62 -3.51 15.62
C TRP A 44 16.02 -3.97 17.02
N LEU A 45 16.65 -5.15 17.14
CA LEU A 45 17.15 -5.66 18.42
C LEU A 45 18.30 -4.83 19.00
N ILE A 46 19.21 -4.33 18.16
CA ILE A 46 20.36 -3.51 18.59
C ILE A 46 19.91 -2.13 19.06
N ILE A 47 18.99 -1.48 18.34
CA ILE A 47 18.57 -0.11 18.63
C ILE A 47 17.71 -0.03 19.90
N ILE A 48 16.83 -1.01 20.15
CA ILE A 48 15.83 -0.95 21.23
C ILE A 48 16.31 -1.66 22.51
N GLU A 49 17.34 -2.51 22.38
CA GLU A 49 17.72 -3.57 23.32
C GLU A 49 16.75 -4.78 23.29
N PRO A 50 17.25 -6.04 23.28
CA PRO A 50 16.39 -7.21 23.10
C PRO A 50 15.26 -7.36 24.13
N SER A 51 15.53 -7.07 25.40
CA SER A 51 14.54 -7.20 26.48
C SER A 51 13.36 -6.25 26.29
N ARG A 52 13.64 -4.98 26.00
CA ARG A 52 12.63 -3.95 25.74
C ARG A 52 11.89 -4.21 24.43
N ALA A 53 12.59 -4.65 23.40
CA ALA A 53 12.00 -4.95 22.10
C ALA A 53 10.96 -6.08 22.21
N ILE A 54 11.31 -7.17 22.91
CA ILE A 54 10.41 -8.30 23.16
C ILE A 54 9.26 -7.88 24.07
N TYR A 55 9.53 -7.11 25.12
CA TYR A 55 8.48 -6.60 26.02
C TYR A 55 7.45 -5.76 25.26
N ASN A 56 7.90 -4.78 24.46
CA ASN A 56 7.04 -3.92 23.65
C ASN A 56 6.23 -4.72 22.61
N LEU A 57 6.83 -5.77 22.02
CA LEU A 57 6.13 -6.67 21.11
C LEU A 57 5.01 -7.45 21.81
N ILE A 58 5.25 -7.93 23.03
CA ILE A 58 4.26 -8.64 23.83
C ILE A 58 3.13 -7.70 24.27
N GLU A 59 3.49 -6.50 24.73
CA GLU A 59 2.53 -5.49 25.19
C GLU A 59 1.60 -5.01 24.08
N HIS A 60 2.10 -4.90 22.85
CA HIS A 60 1.36 -4.39 21.69
C HIS A 60 1.20 -5.43 20.57
N TRP A 61 1.06 -6.71 20.94
CA TRP A 61 1.00 -7.83 19.99
C TRP A 61 -0.15 -7.70 18.97
N GLU A 62 -1.23 -7.02 19.31
CA GLU A 62 -2.41 -6.82 18.47
C GLU A 62 -2.08 -6.02 17.20
N PHE A 63 -1.17 -5.05 17.31
CA PHE A 63 -0.67 -4.27 16.18
C PHE A 63 0.18 -5.14 15.25
N ALA A 64 1.08 -5.94 15.84
CA ALA A 64 1.89 -6.89 15.09
C ALA A 64 1.01 -7.92 14.35
N PHE A 65 0.01 -8.47 15.03
CA PHE A 65 -0.95 -9.44 14.49
C PHE A 65 -1.76 -8.86 13.33
N THR A 66 -2.35 -7.68 13.52
CA THR A 66 -3.07 -6.94 12.46
C THR A 66 -2.18 -6.74 11.24
N MET A 67 -0.91 -6.42 11.47
CA MET A 67 0.04 -6.15 10.41
C MET A 67 0.62 -7.39 9.72
N VAL A 68 0.43 -8.61 10.24
CA VAL A 68 0.69 -9.85 9.48
C VAL A 68 -0.09 -9.83 8.17
N PHE A 69 -1.40 -9.60 8.26
CA PHE A 69 -2.30 -9.57 7.11
C PHE A 69 -2.22 -8.22 6.39
N GLY A 70 -2.21 -7.13 7.14
CA GLY A 70 -2.16 -5.78 6.59
C GLY A 70 -0.97 -5.57 5.67
N SER A 71 0.24 -5.96 6.09
CA SER A 71 1.44 -5.81 5.26
C SER A 71 1.47 -6.74 4.05
N MET A 72 0.99 -7.97 4.18
CA MET A 72 0.88 -8.89 3.04
C MET A 72 -0.05 -8.35 1.96
N VAL A 73 -1.22 -7.84 2.35
CA VAL A 73 -2.15 -7.18 1.41
C VAL A 73 -1.51 -5.92 0.81
N ALA A 74 -0.79 -5.15 1.62
CA ALA A 74 -0.08 -3.96 1.20
C ALA A 74 0.92 -4.23 0.07
N GLY A 75 1.77 -5.24 0.24
CA GLY A 75 2.76 -5.60 -0.77
C GLY A 75 2.17 -6.26 -2.01
N ALA A 76 0.99 -6.87 -1.89
CA ALA A 76 0.31 -7.54 -3.00
C ALA A 76 -0.57 -6.61 -3.85
N THR A 77 -0.87 -5.40 -3.38
CA THR A 77 -1.89 -4.52 -3.98
C THR A 77 -1.46 -3.05 -4.01
N SER A 78 -2.22 -2.22 -4.73
CA SER A 78 -1.96 -0.78 -4.86
C SER A 78 -2.74 0.08 -3.87
N MET A 79 -3.39 -0.51 -2.86
CA MET A 79 -4.13 0.26 -1.82
C MET A 79 -3.35 0.42 -0.52
N GLY A 80 -2.14 -0.16 -0.44
CA GLY A 80 -1.33 -0.17 0.76
C GLY A 80 -1.92 -1.02 1.88
N GLY A 81 -1.28 -0.97 3.05
CA GLY A 81 -1.73 -1.72 4.24
C GLY A 81 -2.94 -1.08 4.90
N GLY A 82 -3.19 0.21 4.62
CA GLY A 82 -4.25 1.01 5.23
C GLY A 82 -5.65 0.43 5.04
N ALA A 83 -5.93 -0.21 3.89
CA ALA A 83 -7.23 -0.83 3.61
C ALA A 83 -7.66 -1.88 4.65
N VAL A 84 -6.68 -2.61 5.20
CA VAL A 84 -6.91 -3.65 6.21
C VAL A 84 -6.57 -3.13 7.60
N ALA A 85 -5.47 -2.38 7.72
CA ALA A 85 -4.97 -1.88 8.98
C ALA A 85 -5.87 -0.78 9.56
N PHE A 86 -6.42 0.13 8.76
CA PHE A 86 -7.16 1.29 9.28
C PHE A 86 -8.45 0.90 10.02
N PRO A 87 -9.33 0.03 9.47
CA PRO A 87 -10.50 -0.44 10.21
C PRO A 87 -10.13 -1.21 11.47
N ALA A 88 -9.07 -2.02 11.43
CA ALA A 88 -8.58 -2.73 12.60
C ALA A 88 -8.04 -1.77 13.68
N LEU A 89 -7.17 -0.83 13.31
CA LEU A 89 -6.57 0.15 14.22
C LEU A 89 -7.64 1.03 14.88
N THR A 90 -8.55 1.60 14.08
CA THR A 90 -9.51 2.58 14.60
C THR A 90 -10.69 1.95 15.33
N LYS A 91 -11.11 0.74 14.92
CA LYS A 91 -12.33 0.13 15.47
C LYS A 91 -12.05 -0.97 16.49
N TRP A 92 -11.03 -1.80 16.25
CA TRP A 92 -10.69 -2.88 17.17
C TRP A 92 -9.69 -2.41 18.23
N LEU A 93 -8.68 -1.63 17.82
CA LEU A 93 -7.63 -1.15 18.73
C LEU A 93 -7.87 0.27 19.25
N HIS A 94 -8.99 0.89 18.88
CA HIS A 94 -9.43 2.22 19.34
C HIS A 94 -8.38 3.33 19.16
N VAL A 95 -7.53 3.21 18.14
CA VAL A 95 -6.50 4.21 17.80
C VAL A 95 -7.16 5.41 17.13
N SER A 96 -6.73 6.62 17.49
CA SER A 96 -7.27 7.84 16.89
C SER A 96 -6.94 7.90 15.38
N PRO A 97 -7.79 8.51 14.53
CA PRO A 97 -7.47 8.65 13.11
C PRO A 97 -6.12 9.35 12.81
N PRO A 98 -5.73 10.42 13.54
CA PRO A 98 -4.40 11.02 13.39
C PRO A 98 -3.25 10.04 13.71
N ASP A 99 -3.38 9.27 14.80
CA ASP A 99 -2.36 8.28 15.19
C ASP A 99 -2.28 7.12 14.19
N ALA A 100 -3.44 6.66 13.69
CA ALA A 100 -3.51 5.62 12.67
C ALA A 100 -2.83 6.06 11.37
N LYS A 101 -2.96 7.35 11.00
CA LYS A 101 -2.24 7.95 9.86
C LYS A 101 -0.73 7.93 10.09
N LEU A 102 -0.26 8.40 11.25
CA LEU A 102 1.16 8.42 11.61
C LEU A 102 1.76 7.02 11.60
N PHE A 103 1.07 6.07 12.24
CA PHE A 103 1.42 4.66 12.23
C PHE A 103 1.48 4.11 10.80
N SER A 104 0.50 4.42 9.95
CA SER A 104 0.43 3.96 8.56
C SER A 104 1.61 4.43 7.71
N LEU A 105 2.04 5.71 7.83
CA LEU A 105 3.23 6.21 7.15
C LEU A 105 4.51 5.54 7.67
N ALA A 106 4.66 5.48 8.99
CA ALA A 106 5.83 4.88 9.63
C ALA A 106 5.98 3.40 9.26
N ILE A 107 4.90 2.62 9.33
CA ILE A 107 4.97 1.19 9.08
C ILE A 107 5.17 0.86 7.60
N GLN A 108 4.60 1.66 6.70
CA GLN A 108 4.84 1.53 5.26
C GLN A 108 6.26 1.91 4.87
N SER A 109 6.91 2.85 5.57
CA SER A 109 8.33 3.17 5.33
C SER A 109 9.24 1.95 5.49
N ILE A 110 8.88 0.99 6.36
CA ILE A 110 9.60 -0.28 6.53
C ILE A 110 9.06 -1.34 5.55
N GLY A 111 7.75 -1.59 5.58
CA GLY A 111 7.13 -2.66 4.80
C GLY A 111 7.25 -2.48 3.30
N MET A 112 6.90 -1.30 2.79
CA MET A 112 6.96 -1.03 1.34
C MET A 112 8.40 -0.93 0.85
N SER A 113 9.34 -0.48 1.69
CA SER A 113 10.77 -0.51 1.34
C SER A 113 11.29 -1.94 1.23
N ALA A 114 10.91 -2.82 2.17
CA ALA A 114 11.23 -4.24 2.10
C ALA A 114 10.60 -4.90 0.86
N ALA A 115 9.33 -4.61 0.58
CA ALA A 115 8.64 -5.11 -0.61
C ALA A 115 9.30 -4.59 -1.90
N SER A 116 9.71 -3.32 -1.93
CA SER A 116 10.42 -2.69 -3.06
C SER A 116 11.77 -3.37 -3.32
N PHE A 117 12.50 -3.70 -2.27
CA PHE A 117 13.74 -4.46 -2.38
C PHE A 117 13.49 -5.85 -2.98
N THR A 118 12.44 -6.54 -2.56
CA THR A 118 12.06 -7.85 -3.11
C THR A 118 11.57 -7.76 -4.55
N ILE A 119 10.80 -6.72 -4.91
CA ILE A 119 10.39 -6.42 -6.30
C ILE A 119 11.62 -6.26 -7.19
N PHE A 120 12.62 -5.50 -6.73
CA PHE A 120 13.89 -5.32 -7.42
C PHE A 120 14.67 -6.63 -7.55
N ALA A 121 14.79 -7.40 -6.46
CA ALA A 121 15.49 -8.69 -6.44
C ALA A 121 14.85 -9.74 -7.36
N MET A 122 13.52 -9.72 -7.49
CA MET A 122 12.77 -10.56 -8.43
C MET A 122 12.85 -10.08 -9.88
N LYS A 123 13.41 -8.88 -10.14
CA LYS A 123 13.37 -8.22 -11.45
C LYS A 123 11.95 -8.10 -12.00
N THR A 124 10.99 -7.85 -11.12
CA THR A 124 9.59 -7.64 -11.53
C THR A 124 9.53 -6.38 -12.39
N PRO A 125 8.82 -6.39 -13.53
CA PRO A 125 8.74 -5.22 -14.41
C PRO A 125 8.08 -4.04 -13.70
N VAL A 126 8.73 -2.87 -13.77
CA VAL A 126 8.29 -1.60 -13.17
C VAL A 126 8.64 -0.43 -14.09
N GLU A 127 7.89 0.67 -13.99
CA GLU A 127 8.12 1.88 -14.79
C GLU A 127 9.04 2.89 -14.07
N TRP A 128 10.35 2.68 -14.16
CA TRP A 128 11.37 3.51 -13.49
C TRP A 128 11.30 5.00 -13.84
N LYS A 129 10.98 5.33 -15.09
CA LYS A 129 10.84 6.72 -15.52
C LYS A 129 9.70 7.40 -14.75
N LEU A 130 8.57 6.72 -14.61
CA LEU A 130 7.42 7.22 -13.86
C LEU A 130 7.75 7.32 -12.37
N ILE A 131 8.44 6.33 -11.79
CA ILE A 131 8.90 6.36 -10.39
C ILE A 131 9.67 7.64 -10.09
N ARG A 132 10.64 7.98 -10.93
CA ARG A 132 11.47 9.18 -10.75
C ARG A 132 10.64 10.47 -10.72
N TRP A 133 9.80 10.70 -11.72
CA TRP A 133 9.07 11.97 -11.84
C TRP A 133 7.91 12.09 -10.86
N VAL A 134 7.21 11.00 -10.56
CA VAL A 134 6.15 10.98 -9.54
C VAL A 134 6.76 11.17 -8.15
N SER A 135 7.91 10.56 -7.83
CA SER A 135 8.56 10.77 -6.53
C SER A 135 9.02 12.21 -6.34
N LEU A 136 9.55 12.85 -7.40
CA LEU A 136 9.94 14.27 -7.36
C LEU A 136 8.76 15.20 -7.04
N GLY A 137 7.56 14.91 -7.55
CA GLY A 137 6.35 15.63 -7.16
C GLY A 137 5.82 15.22 -5.78
N GLY A 138 5.99 13.94 -5.41
CA GLY A 138 5.51 13.37 -4.15
C GLY A 138 6.09 14.02 -2.91
N ILE A 139 7.40 14.31 -2.92
CA ILE A 139 8.11 14.92 -1.78
C ILE A 139 7.48 16.25 -1.35
N PRO A 140 7.33 17.28 -2.22
CA PRO A 140 6.64 18.50 -1.83
C PRO A 140 5.14 18.25 -1.59
N GLY A 141 4.54 17.30 -2.30
CA GLY A 141 3.13 16.94 -2.13
C GLY A 141 2.82 16.47 -0.71
N ILE A 142 3.59 15.52 -0.17
CA ILE A 142 3.35 14.99 1.18
C ILE A 142 3.60 16.04 2.26
N PHE A 143 4.60 16.90 2.07
CA PHE A 143 4.80 18.05 2.94
C PHE A 143 3.59 18.98 2.92
N MET A 144 3.07 19.32 1.74
CA MET A 144 1.88 20.18 1.63
C MET A 144 0.63 19.56 2.25
N GLY A 145 0.40 18.26 2.01
CA GLY A 145 -0.71 17.52 2.59
C GLY A 145 -0.64 17.49 4.12
N THR A 146 0.55 17.26 4.67
CA THR A 146 0.75 17.10 6.11
C THR A 146 0.78 18.44 6.84
N ALA A 147 1.60 19.39 6.38
CA ALA A 147 1.87 20.63 7.11
C ALA A 147 0.79 21.70 6.91
N PHE A 148 0.15 21.75 5.73
CA PHE A 148 -0.81 22.81 5.41
C PHE A 148 -2.25 22.34 5.35
N LEU A 149 -2.54 21.19 4.73
CA LEU A 149 -3.93 20.75 4.55
C LEU A 149 -4.49 19.95 5.71
N ALA A 150 -3.70 19.05 6.31
CA ALA A 150 -4.18 18.19 7.41
C ALA A 150 -4.72 18.98 8.62
N PRO A 151 -4.12 20.11 9.05
CA PRO A 151 -4.65 20.90 10.17
C PRO A 151 -5.97 21.63 9.85
N LEU A 152 -6.31 21.81 8.57
CA LEU A 152 -7.46 22.61 8.12
C LEU A 152 -8.72 21.77 7.88
N LEU A 153 -8.58 20.45 7.75
CA LEU A 153 -9.66 19.56 7.33
C LEU A 153 -10.01 18.56 8.43
N PRO A 154 -11.31 18.35 8.74
CA PRO A 154 -11.74 17.30 9.65
C PRO A 154 -11.31 15.91 9.16
N ALA A 155 -10.89 15.04 10.08
CA ALA A 155 -10.39 13.70 9.75
C ALA A 155 -11.44 12.85 9.03
N GLU A 156 -12.72 12.99 9.40
CA GLU A 156 -13.85 12.29 8.80
C GLU A 156 -14.05 12.71 7.34
N VAL A 157 -13.88 13.99 7.05
CA VAL A 157 -13.98 14.56 5.70
C VAL A 157 -12.84 14.05 4.82
N ILE A 158 -11.60 14.08 5.33
CA ILE A 158 -10.45 13.52 4.64
C ILE A 158 -10.69 12.05 4.28
N LYS A 159 -11.12 11.26 5.28
CA LYS A 159 -11.28 9.82 5.12
C LYS A 159 -12.39 9.47 4.13
N ILE A 160 -13.57 10.09 4.24
CA ILE A 160 -14.66 9.81 3.29
C ILE A 160 -14.30 10.24 1.87
N SER A 161 -13.62 11.38 1.69
CA SER A 161 -13.18 11.83 0.36
C SER A 161 -12.17 10.86 -0.25
N PHE A 162 -11.25 10.30 0.54
CA PHE A 162 -10.34 9.25 0.10
C PHE A 162 -11.09 7.98 -0.31
N THR A 163 -12.02 7.50 0.52
CA THR A 163 -12.85 6.33 0.20
C THR A 163 -13.63 6.55 -1.11
N MET A 164 -14.21 7.73 -1.32
CA MET A 164 -14.94 8.06 -2.55
C MET A 164 -14.03 8.14 -3.78
N MET A 165 -12.80 8.67 -3.62
CA MET A 165 -11.79 8.65 -4.69
C MET A 165 -11.49 7.21 -5.11
N VAL A 166 -11.17 6.33 -4.16
CA VAL A 166 -10.78 4.95 -4.46
C VAL A 166 -11.97 4.16 -5.02
N SER A 167 -13.18 4.40 -4.52
CA SER A 167 -14.42 3.82 -5.04
C SER A 167 -14.70 4.24 -6.49
N SER A 168 -14.50 5.51 -6.80
CA SER A 168 -14.61 6.05 -8.17
C SER A 168 -13.66 5.33 -9.14
N PHE A 169 -12.44 5.06 -8.68
CA PHE A 169 -11.48 4.29 -9.47
C PHE A 169 -11.94 2.85 -9.72
N ALA A 170 -12.47 2.16 -8.70
CA ALA A 170 -12.97 0.79 -8.84
C ALA A 170 -14.08 0.67 -9.89
N LEU A 171 -15.02 1.62 -9.94
CA LEU A 171 -16.11 1.64 -10.92
C LEU A 171 -15.56 1.62 -12.36
N ILE A 172 -14.56 2.44 -12.64
CA ILE A 172 -13.97 2.55 -13.97
C ILE A 172 -13.04 1.37 -14.26
N LEU A 173 -12.33 0.87 -13.24
CA LEU A 173 -11.48 -0.32 -13.38
C LEU A 173 -12.29 -1.57 -13.76
N ILE A 174 -13.49 -1.74 -13.18
CA ILE A 174 -14.43 -2.82 -13.55
C ILE A 174 -14.80 -2.69 -15.03
N HIS A 175 -15.27 -1.51 -15.44
CA HIS A 175 -15.65 -1.26 -16.83
C HIS A 175 -14.50 -1.50 -17.81
N LEU A 176 -13.29 -1.06 -17.46
CA LEU A 176 -12.07 -1.25 -18.25
C LEU A 176 -11.65 -2.73 -18.36
N ASN A 177 -11.94 -3.56 -17.37
CA ASN A 177 -11.59 -4.99 -17.42
C ASN A 177 -12.67 -5.84 -18.11
N LEU A 178 -13.90 -5.34 -18.22
CA LEU A 178 -14.95 -5.96 -19.04
C LEU A 178 -14.71 -5.75 -20.55
N THR A 179 -14.04 -4.67 -20.94
CA THR A 179 -13.88 -4.24 -22.35
C THR A 179 -12.70 -4.87 -23.12
N LYS A 180 -12.09 -5.97 -22.63
CA LYS A 180 -10.98 -6.72 -23.29
C LYS A 180 -9.90 -5.86 -23.96
N THR A 181 -9.58 -4.69 -23.42
CA THR A 181 -8.55 -3.81 -23.99
C THR A 181 -7.16 -4.39 -23.78
N GLU A 182 -6.30 -4.31 -24.79
CA GLU A 182 -4.88 -4.64 -24.65
C GLU A 182 -4.20 -3.76 -23.59
N ARG A 183 -3.23 -4.35 -22.88
CA ARG A 183 -2.50 -3.71 -21.79
C ARG A 183 -1.04 -3.57 -22.18
N LYS A 184 -0.52 -2.35 -22.07
CA LYS A 184 0.89 -2.08 -22.35
C LYS A 184 1.75 -2.49 -21.15
N LEU A 185 2.96 -2.98 -21.41
CA LEU A 185 3.93 -3.28 -20.36
C LEU A 185 4.85 -2.09 -20.06
N THR A 186 4.96 -1.15 -21.00
CA THR A 186 5.79 0.04 -20.85
C THR A 186 5.14 1.28 -21.45
N ILE A 187 5.58 2.46 -21.01
CA ILE A 187 5.15 3.74 -21.59
C ILE A 187 6.07 4.04 -22.80
N GLU A 188 5.54 3.85 -24.01
CA GLU A 188 6.28 4.01 -25.27
C GLU A 188 6.77 5.45 -25.50
N HIS A 189 5.88 6.44 -25.32
CA HIS A 189 6.19 7.85 -25.53
C HIS A 189 6.52 8.55 -24.22
N TRP A 190 7.72 9.11 -24.10
CA TRP A 190 8.20 9.78 -22.90
C TRP A 190 8.61 11.24 -23.17
N GLY A 191 7.62 12.10 -23.42
CA GLY A 191 7.80 13.50 -23.75
C GLY A 191 7.74 14.46 -22.54
N LYS A 192 7.67 15.75 -22.83
CA LYS A 192 7.48 16.80 -21.80
C LYS A 192 6.12 16.65 -21.10
N ARG A 193 5.07 16.27 -21.83
CA ARG A 193 3.72 16.10 -21.30
C ARG A 193 3.67 15.00 -20.24
N GLU A 194 4.25 13.84 -20.52
CA GLU A 194 4.28 12.70 -19.59
C GLU A 194 5.06 13.03 -18.32
N LYS A 195 6.19 13.74 -18.44
CA LYS A 195 6.97 14.21 -17.28
C LYS A 195 6.17 15.17 -16.39
N ILE A 196 5.51 16.17 -16.98
CA ILE A 196 4.67 17.13 -16.25
C ILE A 196 3.50 16.41 -15.59
N LEU A 197 2.82 15.52 -16.31
CA LEU A 197 1.75 14.71 -15.75
C LEU A 197 2.24 13.87 -14.58
N SER A 198 3.39 13.19 -14.70
CA SER A 198 3.99 12.44 -13.58
C SER A 198 4.30 13.32 -12.38
N LEU A 199 4.83 14.54 -12.57
CA LEU A 199 5.06 15.48 -11.46
C LEU A 199 3.75 15.87 -10.76
N VAL A 200 2.70 16.21 -11.52
CA VAL A 200 1.40 16.58 -10.95
C VAL A 200 0.78 15.40 -10.21
N VAL A 201 0.89 14.19 -10.77
CA VAL A 201 0.42 12.96 -10.11
C VAL A 201 1.17 12.72 -8.82
N GLY A 202 2.48 12.93 -8.82
CA GLY A 202 3.31 12.93 -7.62
C GLY A 202 2.81 13.91 -6.57
N LEU A 203 2.66 15.18 -6.95
CA LEU A 203 2.21 16.23 -6.04
C LEU A 203 0.87 15.87 -5.39
N MET A 204 -0.12 15.50 -6.21
CA MET A 204 -1.46 15.14 -5.74
C MET A 204 -1.45 13.87 -4.89
N GLY A 205 -0.77 12.81 -5.34
CA GLY A 205 -0.64 11.56 -4.60
C GLY A 205 0.09 11.74 -3.27
N GLY A 206 1.12 12.59 -3.25
CA GLY A 206 1.84 13.01 -2.05
C GLY A 206 0.91 13.71 -1.07
N MET A 207 0.15 14.71 -1.54
CA MET A 207 -0.82 15.44 -0.72
C MET A 207 -1.84 14.50 -0.08
N ILE A 208 -2.40 13.57 -0.86
CA ILE A 208 -3.34 12.56 -0.36
C ILE A 208 -2.68 11.70 0.72
N SER A 209 -1.45 11.23 0.50
CA SER A 209 -0.71 10.48 1.52
C SER A 209 -0.43 11.28 2.79
N GLY A 210 -0.17 12.58 2.71
CA GLY A 210 0.01 13.42 3.90
C GLY A 210 -1.28 13.62 4.71
N LEU A 211 -2.43 13.52 4.06
CA LEU A 211 -3.75 13.61 4.68
C LEU A 211 -4.20 12.29 5.31
N VAL A 212 -4.01 11.16 4.60
CA VAL A 212 -4.62 9.86 4.96
C VAL A 212 -3.59 8.86 5.51
N GLY A 213 -2.32 9.02 5.15
CA GLY A 213 -1.23 8.09 5.49
C GLY A 213 -0.98 7.01 4.42
N SER A 214 -1.83 6.95 3.40
CA SER A 214 -1.65 6.22 2.13
C SER A 214 -2.33 7.01 1.01
N GLY A 215 -2.00 6.78 -0.26
CA GLY A 215 -2.60 7.57 -1.35
C GLY A 215 -1.78 7.65 -2.62
N MET A 216 -0.46 7.85 -2.50
CA MET A 216 0.46 7.88 -3.63
C MET A 216 0.37 6.61 -4.46
N ASP A 217 0.32 5.46 -3.81
CA ASP A 217 0.13 4.15 -4.44
C ASP A 217 -1.13 4.12 -5.31
N VAL A 218 -2.31 4.31 -4.70
CA VAL A 218 -3.59 4.12 -5.38
C VAL A 218 -3.84 5.19 -6.45
N PHE A 219 -3.40 6.44 -6.19
CA PHE A 219 -3.57 7.54 -7.13
C PHE A 219 -2.60 7.42 -8.32
N ALA A 220 -1.34 7.09 -8.09
CA ALA A 220 -0.42 6.83 -9.21
C ALA A 220 -0.83 5.57 -9.97
N TYR A 221 -1.30 4.53 -9.28
CA TYR A 221 -1.82 3.31 -9.88
C TYR A 221 -3.03 3.58 -10.79
N SER A 222 -4.00 4.38 -10.34
CA SER A 222 -5.16 4.72 -11.16
C SER A 222 -4.76 5.45 -12.44
N VAL A 223 -3.75 6.33 -12.37
CA VAL A 223 -3.20 7.01 -13.55
C VAL A 223 -2.45 6.06 -14.48
N MET A 224 -1.62 5.18 -13.95
CA MET A 224 -0.91 4.17 -14.74
C MET A 224 -1.89 3.28 -15.52
N VAL A 225 -2.95 2.80 -14.87
CA VAL A 225 -3.90 1.88 -15.47
C VAL A 225 -4.86 2.58 -16.43
N LEU A 226 -5.45 3.72 -16.03
CA LEU A 226 -6.49 4.39 -16.83
C LEU A 226 -5.92 5.28 -17.93
N LEU A 227 -4.91 6.10 -17.62
CA LEU A 227 -4.37 7.09 -18.57
C LEU A 227 -3.26 6.49 -19.44
N PHE A 228 -2.28 5.84 -18.81
CA PHE A 228 -1.16 5.23 -19.55
C PHE A 228 -1.47 3.83 -20.07
N GLY A 229 -2.57 3.21 -19.63
CA GLY A 229 -3.00 1.90 -20.11
C GLY A 229 -2.06 0.76 -19.73
N LEU A 230 -1.26 0.96 -18.69
CA LEU A 230 -0.30 -0.03 -18.23
C LEU A 230 -1.02 -1.24 -17.63
N CYS A 231 -0.39 -2.39 -17.80
CA CYS A 231 -0.80 -3.63 -17.16
C CYS A 231 -0.75 -3.47 -15.65
N GLU A 232 -1.78 -3.99 -14.98
CA GLU A 232 -1.91 -3.97 -13.53
C GLU A 232 -0.74 -4.70 -12.86
N LYS A 233 -0.15 -5.70 -13.53
CA LYS A 233 1.05 -6.43 -13.09
C LYS A 233 2.35 -5.61 -13.09
N VAL A 234 2.41 -4.51 -13.85
CA VAL A 234 3.51 -3.54 -13.83
C VAL A 234 3.16 -2.37 -12.91
N SER A 235 1.89 -1.97 -12.91
CA SER A 235 1.39 -0.83 -12.14
C SER A 235 1.44 -1.09 -10.63
N THR A 236 1.07 -2.29 -10.15
CA THR A 236 1.10 -2.63 -8.72
C THR A 236 2.52 -2.54 -8.12
N PRO A 237 3.55 -3.23 -8.65
CA PRO A 237 4.90 -3.10 -8.09
C PRO A 237 5.46 -1.68 -8.25
N THR A 238 5.11 -0.96 -9.33
CA THR A 238 5.50 0.44 -9.50
C THR A 238 4.88 1.33 -8.40
N SER A 239 3.60 1.14 -8.06
CA SER A 239 2.95 1.88 -6.99
C SER A 239 3.49 1.56 -5.60
N VAL A 240 3.90 0.31 -5.35
CA VAL A 240 4.56 -0.08 -4.08
C VAL A 240 5.86 0.68 -3.88
N ILE A 241 6.70 0.79 -4.92
CA ILE A 241 7.96 1.56 -4.86
C ILE A 241 7.69 3.05 -4.63
N LEU A 242 6.71 3.62 -5.34
CA LEU A 242 6.29 5.00 -5.15
C LEU A 242 5.84 5.27 -3.71
N MET A 243 5.04 4.37 -3.14
CA MET A 243 4.58 4.50 -1.78
C MET A 243 5.70 4.29 -0.76
N ALA A 244 6.68 3.43 -1.02
CA ALA A 244 7.86 3.31 -0.18
C ALA A 244 8.62 4.64 -0.05
N ILE A 245 8.91 5.28 -1.20
CA ILE A 245 9.62 6.57 -1.23
C ILE A 245 8.80 7.65 -0.51
N ASN A 246 7.50 7.70 -0.79
CA ASN A 246 6.62 8.70 -0.20
C ASN A 246 6.42 8.48 1.31
N ALA A 247 6.26 7.24 1.76
CA ALA A 247 6.12 6.88 3.17
C ALA A 247 7.38 7.17 3.98
N VAL A 248 8.57 6.86 3.43
CA VAL A 248 9.86 7.25 4.05
C VAL A 248 9.92 8.77 4.20
N THR A 249 9.59 9.52 3.14
CA THR A 249 9.58 10.99 3.20
C THR A 249 8.61 11.51 4.25
N GLY A 250 7.37 11.02 4.27
CA GLY A 250 6.36 11.41 5.26
C GLY A 250 6.75 11.06 6.69
N PHE A 251 7.30 9.88 6.90
CA PHE A 251 7.81 9.45 8.21
C PHE A 251 8.96 10.35 8.68
N LEU A 252 9.92 10.69 7.81
CA LEU A 252 11.01 11.61 8.15
C LEU A 252 10.49 13.01 8.48
N ILE A 253 9.49 13.52 7.77
CA ILE A 253 8.84 14.81 8.09
C ILE A 253 8.21 14.76 9.49
N HIS A 254 7.41 13.74 9.79
CA HIS A 254 6.77 13.59 11.09
C HIS A 254 7.79 13.40 12.23
N ASN A 255 8.82 12.60 12.01
CA ASN A 255 9.81 12.30 13.04
C ASN A 255 10.79 13.46 13.30
N PHE A 256 11.27 14.15 12.26
CA PHE A 256 12.36 15.13 12.40
C PHE A 256 11.93 16.60 12.23
N ILE A 257 10.87 16.88 11.48
CA ILE A 257 10.43 18.25 11.20
C ILE A 257 9.27 18.64 12.11
N LEU A 258 8.23 17.81 12.19
CA LEU A 258 7.05 18.08 13.02
C LEU A 258 7.24 17.60 14.47
N GLY A 259 8.00 16.53 14.68
CA GLY A 259 8.28 15.98 16.02
C GLY A 259 7.05 15.37 16.70
N ASP A 260 6.04 14.96 15.93
CA ASP A 260 4.76 14.42 16.42
C ASP A 260 4.72 12.88 16.44
N PHE A 261 5.79 12.21 15.97
CA PHE A 261 5.93 10.76 16.06
C PHE A 261 6.46 10.32 17.44
N VAL A 262 5.58 10.35 18.44
CA VAL A 262 5.90 10.05 19.84
C VAL A 262 5.06 8.88 20.37
N THR A 263 5.22 8.54 21.65
CA THR A 263 4.39 7.53 22.32
C THR A 263 2.92 8.00 22.38
N PRO A 264 1.95 7.09 22.17
CA PRO A 264 2.10 5.63 22.09
C PRO A 264 2.36 5.08 20.66
N VAL A 265 2.26 5.92 19.62
CA VAL A 265 2.36 5.48 18.21
C VAL A 265 3.71 4.85 17.87
N SER A 266 4.79 5.39 18.43
CA SER A 266 6.14 4.81 18.27
C SER A 266 6.20 3.37 18.77
N ASN A 267 5.54 3.04 19.89
CA ASN A 267 5.55 1.71 20.47
C ASN A 267 4.76 0.72 19.62
N TYR A 268 3.60 1.15 19.09
CA TYR A 268 2.81 0.37 18.14
C TYR A 268 3.63 0.03 16.89
N TRP A 269 4.32 1.03 16.34
CA TRP A 269 5.19 0.86 15.18
C TRP A 269 6.31 -0.15 15.46
N LEU A 270 7.02 0.01 16.59
CA LEU A 270 8.08 -0.90 16.99
C LEU A 270 7.61 -2.34 17.17
N ALA A 271 6.39 -2.57 17.66
CA ALA A 271 5.81 -3.91 17.75
C ALA A 271 5.49 -4.50 16.37
N ALA A 272 5.08 -3.69 15.40
CA ALA A 272 4.71 -4.17 14.06
C ALA A 272 5.92 -4.40 13.13
N VAL A 273 7.05 -3.69 13.32
CA VAL A 273 8.25 -3.76 12.46
C VAL A 273 8.70 -5.20 12.14
N PRO A 274 8.85 -6.12 13.12
CA PRO A 274 9.37 -7.47 12.85
C PRO A 274 8.51 -8.28 11.89
N VAL A 275 7.19 -8.06 11.92
CA VAL A 275 6.24 -8.79 11.09
C VAL A 275 6.14 -8.18 9.69
N VAL A 276 6.13 -6.85 9.62
CA VAL A 276 5.88 -6.11 8.37
C VAL A 276 6.99 -6.28 7.35
N VAL A 277 8.25 -6.36 7.81
CA VAL A 277 9.39 -6.65 6.94
C VAL A 277 9.30 -8.03 6.28
N VAL A 278 8.51 -8.96 6.81
CA VAL A 278 8.25 -10.27 6.21
C VAL A 278 6.99 -10.25 5.37
N GLY A 279 5.89 -9.72 5.92
CA GLY A 279 4.58 -9.76 5.28
C GLY A 279 4.53 -8.98 3.97
N ALA A 280 5.09 -7.76 3.92
CA ALA A 280 5.05 -6.95 2.70
C ALA A 280 5.82 -7.57 1.51
N PRO A 281 7.07 -8.05 1.68
CA PRO A 281 7.73 -8.85 0.63
C PRO A 281 6.96 -10.10 0.21
N THR A 282 6.36 -10.82 1.17
CA THR A 282 5.54 -12.00 0.88
C THR A 282 4.36 -11.62 -0.01
N GLY A 283 3.71 -10.49 0.27
CA GLY A 283 2.67 -9.91 -0.57
C GLY A 283 3.14 -9.63 -2.01
N ALA A 284 4.31 -9.01 -2.16
CA ALA A 284 4.88 -8.73 -3.48
C ALA A 284 5.20 -10.02 -4.26
N ILE A 285 5.74 -11.04 -3.60
CA ILE A 285 5.97 -12.37 -4.19
C ILE A 285 4.65 -12.99 -4.63
N LEU A 286 3.61 -12.99 -3.77
CA LEU A 286 2.29 -13.52 -4.12
C LEU A 286 1.70 -12.80 -5.32
N CYS A 287 1.74 -11.47 -5.34
CA CYS A 287 1.31 -10.68 -6.48
C CYS A 287 2.05 -11.10 -7.76
N SER A 288 3.36 -11.38 -7.71
CA SER A 288 4.13 -11.84 -8.89
C SER A 288 3.62 -13.17 -9.46
N LEU A 289 3.12 -14.08 -8.62
CA LEU A 289 2.60 -15.40 -9.00
C LEU A 289 1.14 -15.35 -9.47
N MET A 290 0.39 -14.32 -9.08
CA MET A 290 -1.03 -14.19 -9.42
C MET A 290 -1.25 -13.80 -10.88
N LYS A 291 -2.33 -14.31 -11.48
CA LYS A 291 -2.84 -13.84 -12.78
C LYS A 291 -3.33 -12.40 -12.65
N ARG A 292 -3.17 -11.61 -13.72
CA ARG A 292 -3.62 -10.19 -13.79
C ARG A 292 -5.06 -10.00 -13.29
N GLN A 293 -5.98 -10.84 -13.74
CA GLN A 293 -7.40 -10.75 -13.35
C GLN A 293 -7.62 -10.94 -11.84
N MET A 294 -6.82 -11.79 -11.20
CA MET A 294 -6.92 -12.03 -9.76
C MET A 294 -6.45 -10.80 -8.97
N VAL A 295 -5.38 -10.14 -9.42
CA VAL A 295 -4.90 -8.88 -8.80
C VAL A 295 -5.99 -7.80 -8.84
N VAL A 296 -6.66 -7.66 -9.99
CA VAL A 296 -7.76 -6.70 -10.16
C VAL A 296 -8.93 -7.02 -9.23
N TRP A 297 -9.36 -8.28 -9.16
CA TRP A 297 -10.48 -8.66 -8.28
C TRP A 297 -10.16 -8.49 -6.80
N ILE A 298 -8.94 -8.86 -6.36
CA ILE A 298 -8.51 -8.60 -4.98
C ILE A 298 -8.55 -7.10 -4.68
N LEU A 299 -8.02 -6.27 -5.58
CA LEU A 299 -8.05 -4.82 -5.40
C LEU A 299 -9.49 -4.31 -5.27
N ILE A 300 -10.39 -4.69 -6.19
CA ILE A 300 -11.81 -4.29 -6.13
C ILE A 300 -12.45 -4.75 -4.83
N SER A 301 -12.23 -5.99 -4.39
CA SER A 301 -12.76 -6.50 -3.13
C SER A 301 -12.29 -5.67 -1.94
N LEU A 302 -11.01 -5.30 -1.89
CA LEU A 302 -10.51 -4.44 -0.83
C LEU A 302 -11.16 -3.05 -0.89
N ILE A 303 -11.36 -2.48 -2.08
CA ILE A 303 -12.02 -1.16 -2.23
C ILE A 303 -13.47 -1.22 -1.73
N VAL A 304 -14.18 -2.32 -2.01
CA VAL A 304 -15.54 -2.53 -1.49
C VAL A 304 -15.51 -2.65 0.04
N ILE A 305 -14.54 -3.38 0.61
CA ILE A 305 -14.38 -3.46 2.07
C ILE A 305 -14.09 -2.07 2.66
N GLU A 306 -13.18 -1.31 2.07
CA GLU A 306 -12.87 0.07 2.49
C GLU A 306 -14.12 0.96 2.43
N LEU A 307 -14.92 0.86 1.35
CA LEU A 307 -16.18 1.60 1.21
C LEU A 307 -17.19 1.21 2.30
N LEU A 308 -17.46 -0.08 2.46
CA LEU A 308 -18.43 -0.57 3.44
C LEU A 308 -18.00 -0.22 4.86
N THR A 309 -16.73 -0.44 5.19
CA THR A 309 -16.21 -0.10 6.51
C THR A 309 -16.30 1.41 6.72
N SER A 310 -15.82 2.25 5.81
CA SER A 310 -15.89 3.71 5.99
C SER A 310 -17.32 4.25 6.12
N LEU A 311 -18.30 3.72 5.37
CA LEU A 311 -19.72 4.09 5.57
C LEU A 311 -20.29 3.64 6.92
N LEU A 312 -19.78 2.54 7.48
CA LEU A 312 -20.18 2.04 8.80
C LEU A 312 -19.41 2.70 9.96
N LEU A 313 -18.21 3.22 9.72
CA LEU A 313 -17.30 3.72 10.77
C LEU A 313 -17.41 5.23 10.94
N ILE A 314 -17.61 5.97 9.86
CA ILE A 314 -17.52 7.42 9.86
C ILE A 314 -18.90 8.00 10.15
N PRO A 315 -19.04 8.89 11.14
CA PRO A 315 -20.33 9.55 11.40
C PRO A 315 -20.73 10.39 10.18
N LEU A 316 -21.88 10.07 9.59
CA LEU A 316 -22.40 10.69 8.37
C LEU A 316 -23.06 12.05 8.64
N THR A 317 -22.26 12.99 9.13
CA THR A 317 -22.67 14.40 9.26
C THR A 317 -22.86 15.04 7.89
N THR A 318 -23.56 16.17 7.82
CA THR A 318 -23.82 16.88 6.55
C THR A 318 -22.54 17.27 5.81
N SER A 319 -21.48 17.64 6.53
CA SER A 319 -20.17 17.97 5.94
C SER A 319 -19.49 16.74 5.34
N VAL A 320 -19.53 15.59 6.03
CA VAL A 320 -18.98 14.32 5.54
C VAL A 320 -19.73 13.84 4.30
N VAL A 321 -21.05 13.87 4.33
CA VAL A 321 -21.89 13.44 3.20
C VAL A 321 -21.66 14.35 1.98
N SER A 322 -21.70 15.67 2.16
CA SER A 322 -21.48 16.61 1.05
C SER A 322 -20.07 16.51 0.45
N ALA A 323 -19.03 16.40 1.29
CA ALA A 323 -17.66 16.19 0.83
C ALA A 323 -17.49 14.84 0.12
N GLY A 324 -18.16 13.79 0.60
CA GLY A 324 -18.19 12.48 -0.03
C GLY A 324 -18.80 12.53 -1.43
N PHE A 325 -20.00 13.11 -1.57
CA PHE A 325 -20.65 13.28 -2.88
C PHE A 325 -19.82 14.12 -3.84
N LEU A 326 -19.24 15.24 -3.36
CA LEU A 326 -18.36 16.08 -4.16
C LEU A 326 -17.16 15.30 -4.67
N ALA A 327 -16.48 14.56 -3.78
CA ALA A 327 -15.33 13.74 -4.14
C ALA A 327 -15.71 12.64 -5.14
N LEU A 328 -16.86 11.97 -4.95
CA LEU A 328 -17.35 10.94 -5.86
C LEU A 328 -17.58 11.50 -7.28
N ILE A 329 -18.26 12.64 -7.40
CA ILE A 329 -18.53 13.29 -8.69
C ILE A 329 -17.21 13.72 -9.35
N LEU A 330 -16.35 14.39 -8.59
CA LEU A 330 -15.08 14.91 -9.09
C LEU A 330 -14.16 13.79 -9.58
N PHE A 331 -13.94 12.75 -8.77
CA PHE A 331 -13.03 11.66 -9.13
C PHE A 331 -13.60 10.72 -10.17
N THR A 332 -14.91 10.46 -10.17
CA THR A 332 -15.55 9.69 -11.26
C THR A 332 -15.41 10.44 -12.59
N SER A 333 -15.66 11.74 -12.60
CA SER A 333 -15.48 12.57 -13.82
C SER A 333 -14.03 12.58 -14.28
N PHE A 334 -13.08 12.79 -13.36
CA PHE A 334 -11.65 12.79 -13.63
C PHE A 334 -11.16 11.45 -14.22
N TYR A 335 -11.49 10.33 -13.57
CA TYR A 335 -11.09 9.01 -14.05
C TYR A 335 -11.79 8.62 -15.36
N TYR A 336 -13.03 9.06 -15.58
CA TYR A 336 -13.75 8.83 -16.83
C TYR A 336 -13.10 9.58 -17.99
N LEU A 337 -12.68 10.84 -17.76
CA LEU A 337 -11.93 11.61 -18.75
C LEU A 337 -10.62 10.92 -19.11
N MET A 338 -9.86 10.44 -18.12
CA MET A 338 -8.61 9.68 -18.36
C MET A 338 -8.86 8.44 -19.21
N TYR A 339 -9.86 7.63 -18.83
CA TYR A 339 -10.28 6.45 -19.59
C TYR A 339 -10.63 6.80 -21.05
N ARG A 340 -11.39 7.88 -21.28
CA ARG A 340 -11.76 8.32 -22.63
C ARG A 340 -10.56 8.81 -23.44
N THR A 341 -9.61 9.52 -22.82
CA THR A 341 -8.41 10.01 -23.54
C THR A 341 -7.53 8.87 -24.04
N LYS A 342 -7.48 7.75 -23.31
CA LYS A 342 -6.78 6.54 -23.76
C LYS A 342 -7.43 5.95 -25.02
N LEU A 343 -8.75 5.84 -25.07
CA LEU A 343 -9.48 5.34 -26.25
C LEU A 343 -9.28 6.18 -27.51
N ARG A 344 -8.82 7.43 -27.38
CA ARG A 344 -8.48 8.29 -28.53
C ARG A 344 -7.03 8.12 -29.02
N ARG A 345 -6.17 7.48 -28.22
CA ARG A 345 -4.74 7.28 -28.52
C ARG A 345 -4.41 5.83 -28.92
N ALA A 346 -5.28 4.88 -28.58
CA ALA A 346 -5.28 3.52 -29.13
C ALA A 346 -6.05 3.53 -30.45
#